data_AF-A0A1H3HHW9-F1
#
_entry.id   AF-A0A1H3HHW9-F1
#
_cell.length_a   1.000
_cell.length_b   1.000
_cell.length_c   1.000
_cell.angle_alpha   90.00
_cell.angle_beta   90.00
_cell.angle_gamma   90.00
#
_symmetry.space_group_name_H-M   'P 1'
#
loop_
_entity.id
_entity.type
_entity.pdbx_description
1 polymer ?
#
loop_
_entity_poly.entity_id
_entity_poly.type
_entity_poly.pdbx_seq_one_letter_code
_entity_poly.pdbx_strand_id
1 'polypeptide(L)'
;MDGGLGNGENTAPRELIHFVTQQTRFTLINNILQHPEQLPSMYELEELNPSVSDATVYKHIQKLIGEGIVKEVALDDDQRRQGYPWNQ
;
A
#
# COMPACT_ATOMS: atom_id res chain seq x y z
N MET A 1 22.62 11.32 -38.97
CA MET A 1 22.02 10.25 -38.15
C MET A 1 21.39 10.94 -36.96
N ASP A 2 20.10 11.26 -37.07
CA ASP A 2 19.32 11.93 -36.04
C ASP A 2 18.72 10.85 -35.13
N GLY A 3 19.28 10.71 -33.94
CA GLY A 3 18.91 9.70 -32.96
C GLY A 3 17.65 10.12 -32.21
N GLY A 4 16.52 10.19 -32.90
CA GLY A 4 15.21 10.32 -32.29
C GLY A 4 14.84 9.04 -31.56
N LEU A 5 15.09 8.98 -30.25
CA LEU A 5 14.50 7.99 -29.36
C LEU A 5 13.69 8.69 -28.29
N GLY A 6 12.38 8.77 -28.52
CA GLY A 6 11.39 9.13 -27.52
C GLY A 6 11.53 8.22 -26.30
N ASN A 7 12.06 8.79 -25.22
CA ASN A 7 12.33 8.07 -23.98
C ASN A 7 11.49 8.59 -22.79
N GLY A 8 10.55 9.51 -23.03
CA GLY A 8 9.74 10.13 -21.97
C GLY A 8 8.53 9.31 -21.51
N GLU A 9 8.03 8.38 -22.33
CA GLU A 9 6.73 7.73 -22.08
C GLU A 9 6.86 6.30 -21.51
N ASN A 10 8.03 5.67 -21.62
CA ASN A 10 8.25 4.25 -21.26
C ASN A 10 8.93 4.05 -19.89
N THR A 11 9.31 5.13 -19.20
CA THR A 11 9.93 5.08 -17.86
C THR A 11 8.90 4.99 -16.75
N ALA A 12 7.82 5.78 -16.84
CA ALA A 12 6.77 5.82 -15.81
C ALA A 12 6.17 4.45 -15.46
N PRO A 13 5.84 3.55 -16.44
CA PRO A 13 5.35 2.21 -16.11
C PRO A 13 6.39 1.35 -15.38
N ARG A 14 7.68 1.46 -15.74
CA ARG A 14 8.76 0.68 -15.11
C ARG A 14 9.06 1.19 -13.71
N GLU A 15 9.03 2.50 -13.51
CA GLU A 15 9.20 3.14 -12.21
C GLU A 15 8.08 2.75 -11.26
N LEU A 16 6.83 2.74 -11.73
CA LEU A 16 5.69 2.27 -10.94
C LEU A 16 5.82 0.79 -10.59
N ILE A 17 6.19 -0.06 -11.56
CA ILE A 17 6.45 -1.49 -11.30
C ILE A 17 7.55 -1.66 -10.24
N HIS A 18 8.67 -0.96 -10.39
CA HIS A 18 9.76 -1.00 -9.42
C HIS A 18 9.31 -0.48 -8.05
N PHE A 19 8.46 0.53 -8.03
CA PHE A 19 7.89 1.06 -6.81
C PHE A 19 6.99 0.02 -6.11
N VAL A 20 6.03 -0.59 -6.79
CA VAL A 20 5.08 -1.53 -6.15
C VAL A 20 5.73 -2.87 -5.78
N THR A 21 6.77 -3.29 -6.50
CA THR A 21 7.44 -4.60 -6.29
C THR A 21 8.52 -4.59 -5.21
N GLN A 22 8.79 -3.46 -4.53
CA GLN A 22 9.60 -3.48 -3.32
C GLN A 22 8.92 -4.33 -2.25
N GLN A 23 9.67 -5.26 -1.65
CA GLN A 23 9.16 -6.35 -0.81
C GLN A 23 8.06 -5.93 0.17
N THR A 24 8.32 -4.94 1.04
CA THR A 24 7.34 -4.48 2.04
C THR A 24 6.08 -3.87 1.40
N ARG A 25 6.20 -3.09 0.32
CA ARG A 25 5.02 -2.51 -0.35
C ARG A 25 4.20 -3.58 -1.05
N PHE A 26 4.88 -4.54 -1.69
CA PHE A 26 4.21 -5.65 -2.33
C PHE A 26 3.43 -6.51 -1.32
N THR A 27 4.00 -6.78 -0.15
CA THR A 27 3.30 -7.49 0.92
C THR A 27 2.08 -6.70 1.41
N LEU A 28 2.23 -5.39 1.65
CA LEU A 28 1.10 -4.55 2.11
C LEU A 28 -0.03 -4.48 1.10
N ILE A 29 0.27 -4.35 -0.20
CA ILE A 29 -0.75 -4.40 -1.27
C ILE A 29 -1.48 -5.75 -1.25
N ASN A 30 -0.75 -6.86 -1.12
CA ASN A 30 -1.38 -8.18 -1.04
C ASN A 30 -2.25 -8.35 0.21
N ASN A 31 -1.84 -7.81 1.36
CA ASN A 31 -2.65 -7.87 2.58
C ASN A 31 -3.97 -7.10 2.41
N ILE A 32 -3.93 -5.93 1.76
CA ILE A 32 -5.12 -5.16 1.40
C ILE A 32 -6.02 -5.96 0.46
N LEU A 33 -5.47 -6.55 -0.60
CA LEU A 33 -6.26 -7.29 -1.58
C LEU A 33 -6.88 -8.58 -1.02
N GLN A 34 -6.24 -9.21 -0.03
CA GLN A 34 -6.73 -10.44 0.61
C GLN A 34 -7.72 -10.16 1.75
N HIS A 35 -7.79 -8.93 2.24
CA HIS A 35 -8.76 -8.55 3.26
C HIS A 35 -10.19 -8.65 2.70
N PRO A 36 -11.17 -9.28 3.38
CA PRO A 36 -12.52 -9.50 2.86
C PRO A 36 -13.21 -8.24 2.32
N GLU A 37 -13.06 -7.12 3.02
CA GLU A 37 -13.62 -5.83 2.61
C GLU A 37 -12.61 -4.95 1.87
N GLN A 38 -11.38 -5.42 1.64
CA GLN A 38 -10.23 -4.64 1.14
C GLN A 38 -9.94 -3.33 1.89
N LEU A 39 -10.44 -3.22 3.12
CA LEU A 39 -10.31 -2.06 3.98
C LEU A 39 -9.63 -2.43 5.30
N PRO A 40 -8.37 -2.90 5.27
CA PRO A 40 -7.72 -3.20 6.51
C PRO A 40 -7.39 -1.93 7.32
N SER A 41 -7.64 -1.96 8.63
CA SER A 41 -7.11 -0.97 9.57
C SER A 41 -5.58 -0.98 9.62
N MET A 42 -5.01 0.14 10.07
CA MET A 42 -3.57 0.28 10.26
C MET A 42 -3.01 -0.74 11.25
N TYR A 43 -3.73 -0.99 12.35
CA TYR A 43 -3.33 -1.94 13.40
C TYR A 43 -3.15 -3.35 12.82
N GLU A 44 -4.08 -3.80 12.01
CA GLU A 44 -4.00 -5.16 11.49
C GLU A 44 -2.98 -5.29 10.35
N LEU A 45 -2.71 -4.21 9.61
CA LEU A 45 -1.55 -4.18 8.72
C LEU A 45 -0.23 -4.32 9.50
N GLU A 46 -0.13 -3.80 10.72
CA GLU A 46 1.03 -3.98 11.60
C GLU A 46 1.13 -5.43 12.08
N GLU A 47 0.02 -6.00 12.58
CA GLU A 47 -0.06 -7.39 13.05
C GLU A 47 0.25 -8.42 11.95
N LEU A 48 -0.16 -8.16 10.70
CA LEU A 48 0.14 -9.05 9.56
C LEU A 48 1.61 -8.96 9.10
N ASN A 49 2.38 -7.99 9.58
CA ASN A 49 3.77 -7.75 9.14
C ASN A 49 4.73 -7.64 10.34
N PRO A 50 4.82 -8.64 11.24
CA PRO A 50 5.58 -8.55 12.48
C PRO A 50 7.10 -8.45 12.30
N SER A 51 7.61 -8.69 11.08
CA SER A 51 9.02 -8.51 10.72
C SER A 51 9.38 -7.06 10.33
N VAL A 52 8.38 -6.18 10.27
CA VAL A 52 8.49 -4.77 9.90
C VAL A 52 7.95 -3.93 11.06
N SER A 53 8.65 -2.87 11.45
CA SER A 53 8.15 -2.00 12.53
C SER A 53 6.91 -1.22 12.11
N ASP A 54 6.04 -0.91 13.06
CA ASP A 54 4.80 -0.15 12.86
C ASP A 54 5.05 1.17 12.11
N ALA A 55 6.07 1.93 12.53
CA ALA A 55 6.48 3.16 11.85
C ALA A 55 6.89 2.94 10.39
N THR A 56 7.47 1.79 10.07
CA THR A 56 7.84 1.41 8.70
C THR A 56 6.60 1.02 7.90
N VAL A 57 5.68 0.26 8.47
CA VAL A 57 4.38 -0.07 7.85
C VAL A 57 3.64 1.23 7.52
N TYR A 58 3.48 2.13 8.50
CA TYR A 58 2.83 3.43 8.32
C TYR A 58 3.47 4.23 7.19
N LYS A 59 4.80 4.36 7.18
CA LYS A 59 5.53 5.09 6.14
C LYS A 59 5.30 4.50 4.74
N HIS A 60 5.20 3.18 4.63
CA HIS A 60 4.93 2.53 3.35
C HIS A 60 3.48 2.74 2.88
N ILE A 61 2.50 2.70 3.77
CA ILE A 61 1.11 3.02 3.45
C ILE A 61 0.97 4.47 2.99
N GLN A 62 1.59 5.42 3.69
CA GLN A 62 1.59 6.83 3.28
C GLN A 62 2.19 7.04 1.89
N LYS A 63 3.25 6.31 1.54
CA LYS A 63 3.80 6.33 0.18
C LYS A 63 2.83 5.76 -0.85
N LEU A 64 2.16 4.65 -0.56
CA LEU A 64 1.17 4.05 -1.45
C LEU A 64 -0.03 4.99 -1.69
N ILE A 65 -0.44 5.73 -0.67
CA ILE A 65 -1.47 6.78 -0.78
C ILE A 65 -0.96 7.94 -1.62
N GLY A 66 0.27 8.41 -1.39
CA GLY A 66 0.87 9.51 -2.14
C GLY A 66 0.97 9.24 -3.65
N GLU A 67 1.21 7.98 -4.03
CA GLU A 67 1.23 7.52 -5.43
C GLU A 67 -0.16 7.15 -5.98
N GLY A 68 -1.23 7.26 -5.18
CA GLY A 68 -2.60 6.95 -5.58
C GLY A 68 -2.90 5.46 -5.77
N ILE A 69 -2.05 4.56 -5.24
CA ILE A 69 -2.22 3.11 -5.34
C ILE A 69 -3.23 2.60 -4.31
N VAL A 70 -3.24 3.21 -3.11
CA VAL A 70 -4.18 2.90 -2.02
C VAL A 70 -4.90 4.18 -1.63
N LYS A 71 -6.14 4.03 -1.14
CA LYS A 71 -6.93 5.14 -0.62
C LYS A 71 -7.24 4.92 0.86
N GLU A 72 -7.04 5.95 1.66
CA GLU A 72 -7.51 5.98 3.05
C GLU A 72 -9.02 6.23 3.09
N VAL A 73 -9.71 5.47 3.93
CA VAL A 73 -11.15 5.63 4.19
C VAL A 73 -11.33 6.00 5.65
N ALA A 74 -11.91 7.17 5.89
CA ALA A 74 -12.39 7.54 7.22
C ALA A 74 -13.69 6.77 7.48
N LEU A 75 -13.71 5.98 8.54
CA LEU A 75 -14.96 5.42 9.08
C LEU A 75 -15.67 6.50 9.88
N ASP A 76 -17.00 6.58 9.76
CA ASP A 76 -17.83 7.44 10.61
C ASP A 76 -17.54 7.13 12.10
N ASP A 77 -17.71 8.13 12.98
CA ASP A 77 -17.34 8.03 14.41
C ASP A 77 -17.95 6.81 15.11
N ASP A 78 -19.11 6.36 14.62
CA ASP A 78 -19.86 5.21 15.13
C ASP A 78 -19.28 3.84 14.69
N GLN A 79 -18.40 3.84 13.67
CA GLN A 79 -17.76 2.67 13.07
C GLN A 79 -16.26 2.57 13.37
N ARG A 80 -15.69 3.52 14.13
CA ARG A 80 -14.30 3.43 14.60
C ARG A 80 -14.15 2.25 15.58
N ARG A 81 -13.93 1.06 15.04
CA ARG A 81 -13.55 -0.11 15.82
C ARG A 81 -12.10 0.05 16.25
N GLN A 82 -11.86 0.04 17.56
CA GLN A 82 -10.53 -0.29 18.10
C GLN A 82 -10.11 -1.62 17.50
N GLY A 83 -8.89 -1.66 16.96
CA GLY A 83 -8.37 -2.73 16.11
C GLY A 83 -8.51 -4.11 16.75
N TYR A 84 -9.53 -4.85 16.33
CA TYR A 84 -9.64 -6.27 16.59
C TYR A 84 -9.46 -7.00 15.26
N PRO A 85 -8.66 -8.07 15.22
CA PRO A 85 -8.41 -8.83 14.01
C PRO A 85 -9.72 -9.32 13.38
N TRP A 86 -9.85 -9.19 12.05
CA TRP A 86 -10.97 -9.65 11.20
C TRP A 86 -11.30 -11.15 11.27
N ASN A 87 -10.62 -11.92 12.12
CA ASN A 87 -10.95 -13.31 12.39
C ASN A 87 -12.14 -13.34 13.37
N GLN A 88 -13.34 -12.97 12.92
CA GLN A 88 -14.60 -13.21 13.64
C GLN A 88 -15.58 -14.01 12.80
#